data_AF-A0A7V6CBP9-F1
#
_entry.id   AF-A0A7V6CBP9-F1
#
_cell.length_a   1.000
_cell.length_b   1.000
_cell.length_c   1.000
_cell.angle_alpha   90.00
_cell.angle_beta   90.00
_cell.angle_gamma   90.00
#
_symmetry.space_group_name_H-M   'P 1'
#
loop_
_entity.id
_entity.type
_entity.pdbx_description
1 polymer ?
#
loop_
_entity_poly.entity_id
_entity_poly.type
_entity_poly.pdbx_seq_one_letter_code
_entity_poly.pdbx_strand_id
1 'polypeptide(L)'
;RPPRRLARQTLAEVVEPRYEELFTLIRDELRRSGFEDLVAAGIVMTGGSAKMEGAIDLAEEVFHMPVRLGLPQHVRGLMDVVRNPIHATGVGLLLYACSRADRHADEPLASGTLREVWERMKSWFQGNF
;
A
#
# COMPACT_ATOMS: atom_id res chain seq x y z
N ARG A 1 -5.18 1.22 38.35
CA ARG A 1 -5.36 2.69 38.46
C ARG A 1 -6.76 3.01 37.95
N PRO A 2 -7.60 3.79 38.66
CA PRO A 2 -8.94 4.12 38.19
C PRO A 2 -8.89 4.98 36.91
N PRO A 3 -9.89 4.88 36.01
CA PRO A 3 -9.94 5.65 34.79
C PRO A 3 -10.08 7.15 35.10
N ARG A 4 -9.32 7.98 34.38
CA ARG A 4 -9.32 9.45 34.56
C ARG A 4 -10.03 10.10 33.39
N ARG A 5 -11.03 10.94 33.66
CA ARG A 5 -11.69 11.75 32.62
C ARG A 5 -10.80 12.94 32.28
N LEU A 6 -10.59 13.17 30.99
CA LEU A 6 -9.82 14.28 30.46
C LEU A 6 -10.64 14.99 29.38
N ALA A 7 -10.46 16.31 29.27
CA ALA A 7 -11.01 17.06 28.16
C ALA A 7 -10.28 16.67 26.86
N ARG A 8 -11.02 16.68 25.74
CA ARG A 8 -10.45 16.35 24.42
C ARG A 8 -9.30 17.30 24.05
N GLN A 9 -9.45 18.59 24.39
CA GLN A 9 -8.44 19.61 24.16
C GLN A 9 -7.11 19.28 24.85
N THR A 10 -7.15 18.84 26.11
CA THR A 10 -5.94 18.44 26.85
C THR A 10 -5.22 17.24 26.21
N LEU A 11 -5.96 16.33 25.57
CA LEU A 11 -5.34 15.25 24.79
C LEU A 11 -4.73 15.79 23.50
N ALA A 12 -5.42 16.70 22.81
CA ALA A 12 -4.92 17.33 21.59
C ALA A 12 -3.60 18.08 21.84
N GLU A 13 -3.49 18.84 22.94
CA GLU A 13 -2.26 19.55 23.35
C GLU A 13 -1.02 18.63 23.50
N VAL A 14 -1.23 17.33 23.70
CA VAL A 14 -0.15 16.34 23.79
C VAL A 14 0.05 15.60 22.46
N VAL A 15 -1.03 15.32 21.74
CA VAL A 15 -1.01 14.50 20.51
C VAL A 15 -0.57 15.31 19.30
N GLU A 16 -1.03 16.56 19.18
CA GLU A 16 -0.75 17.44 18.04
C GLU A 16 0.75 17.71 17.85
N PRO A 17 1.54 18.07 18.88
CA PRO A 17 2.99 18.28 18.71
C PRO A 17 3.71 17.02 18.21
N ARG A 18 3.19 15.83 18.56
CA ARG A 18 3.78 14.57 18.09
C ARG A 18 3.48 14.30 16.62
N TYR A 19 2.29 14.66 16.14
CA TYR A 19 1.98 14.59 14.72
C TYR A 19 2.81 15.60 13.92
N GLU A 20 2.92 16.83 14.40
CA GLU A 20 3.73 17.87 13.78
C GLU A 20 5.21 17.45 13.65
N GLU A 21 5.78 16.88 14.71
CA GLU A 21 7.13 16.31 14.70
C GLU A 21 7.27 15.22 13.63
N LEU A 22 6.34 14.25 13.60
CA LEU A 22 6.39 13.14 12.64
C LEU A 22 6.25 13.62 11.20
N PHE A 23 5.34 14.57 10.93
CA PHE A 23 5.18 15.14 9.60
C PHE A 23 6.39 15.96 9.18
N THR A 24 7.00 16.70 10.09
CA THR A 24 8.26 17.41 9.83
C THR A 24 9.38 16.45 9.45
N LEU A 25 9.54 15.34 10.19
CA LEU A 25 10.52 14.31 9.86
C LEU A 25 10.28 13.69 8.48
N ILE A 26 9.01 13.43 8.13
CA ILE A 26 8.65 12.91 6.81
C ILE A 26 8.96 13.94 5.71
N ARG A 27 8.62 15.21 5.91
CA ARG A 27 8.90 16.29 4.95
C ARG A 27 10.39 16.45 4.69
N ASP A 28 11.18 16.41 5.75
CA ASP A 28 12.64 16.54 5.66
C ASP A 28 13.24 15.36 4.89
N GLU A 29 12.70 14.15 5.04
CA GLU A 29 13.12 12.99 4.24
C GLU A 29 12.64 13.07 2.77
N LEU A 30 11.44 13.61 2.50
CA LEU A 30 10.97 13.88 1.13
C LEU A 30 11.88 14.88 0.40
N ARG A 31 12.34 15.91 1.10
CA ARG A 31 13.33 16.88 0.61
C ARG A 31 14.67 16.21 0.35
N ARG A 32 15.19 15.51 1.35
CA ARG A 32 16.49 14.84 1.28
C ARG A 32 16.57 13.82 0.15
N SER A 33 15.47 13.13 -0.14
CA SER A 33 15.39 12.14 -1.21
C SER A 33 15.22 12.76 -2.60
N GLY A 34 14.93 14.07 -2.70
CA GLY A 34 14.71 14.77 -3.96
C GLY A 34 13.34 14.49 -4.61
N PHE A 35 12.41 13.86 -3.87
CA PHE A 35 11.08 13.54 -4.39
C PHE A 35 10.05 14.66 -4.18
N GLU A 36 10.34 15.70 -3.38
CA GLU A 36 9.37 16.77 -3.05
C GLU A 36 8.69 17.34 -4.30
N ASP A 37 9.45 17.69 -5.34
CA ASP A 37 8.93 18.23 -6.61
C ASP A 37 8.22 17.20 -7.50
N LEU A 38 8.40 15.90 -7.23
CA LEU A 38 7.79 14.80 -7.98
C LEU A 38 6.40 14.42 -7.46
N VAL A 39 6.04 14.85 -6.25
CA VAL A 39 4.74 14.55 -5.61
C VAL A 39 3.68 15.60 -5.97
N ALA A 40 3.56 15.94 -7.26
CA ALA A 40 2.61 16.96 -7.74
C ALA A 40 1.14 16.66 -7.42
N ALA A 41 0.80 15.38 -7.22
CA ALA A 41 -0.55 14.93 -6.88
C ALA A 41 -0.87 15.00 -5.37
N GLY A 42 0.10 15.38 -4.53
CA GLY A 42 -0.05 15.42 -3.08
C GLY A 42 0.14 14.06 -2.39
N ILE A 43 -0.16 14.02 -1.08
CA ILE A 43 0.12 12.89 -0.20
C ILE A 43 -1.16 12.10 0.10
N VAL A 44 -1.04 10.78 0.20
CA VAL A 44 -2.11 9.89 0.63
C VAL A 44 -1.75 9.28 1.98
N MET A 45 -2.49 9.67 3.02
CA MET A 45 -2.32 9.11 4.37
C MET A 45 -3.25 7.92 4.60
N THR A 46 -2.77 6.84 5.21
CA THR A 46 -3.59 5.67 5.51
C THR A 46 -3.16 5.00 6.83
N GLY A 47 -3.74 3.85 7.18
CA GLY A 47 -3.57 3.21 8.48
C GLY A 47 -4.51 3.78 9.56
N GLY A 48 -4.41 3.24 10.78
CA GLY A 48 -5.27 3.65 11.89
C GLY A 48 -5.01 5.08 12.37
N SER A 49 -3.75 5.48 12.45
CA SER A 49 -3.36 6.81 12.91
C SER A 49 -3.85 7.93 11.98
N ALA A 50 -3.98 7.66 10.67
CA ALA A 50 -4.52 8.64 9.72
C ALA A 50 -5.99 9.03 9.99
N LYS A 51 -6.72 8.29 10.84
CA LYS A 51 -8.08 8.64 11.27
C LYS A 51 -8.12 9.62 12.44
N MET A 52 -6.99 10.02 12.98
CA MET A 52 -6.94 11.04 14.02
C MET A 52 -7.59 12.32 13.50
N GLU A 53 -8.50 12.88 14.28
CA GLU A 53 -9.20 14.11 13.91
C GLU A 53 -8.21 15.26 13.81
N GLY A 54 -8.29 16.05 12.73
CA GLY A 54 -7.35 17.14 12.44
C GLY A 54 -6.00 16.70 11.85
N ALA A 55 -5.71 15.40 11.75
CA ALA A 55 -4.39 14.95 11.27
C ALA A 55 -4.17 15.20 9.77
N ILE A 56 -5.24 15.19 8.96
CA ILE A 56 -5.14 15.54 7.54
C ILE A 56 -4.89 17.04 7.39
N ASP A 57 -5.63 17.88 8.11
CA ASP A 57 -5.49 19.33 8.06
C ASP A 57 -4.08 19.76 8.51
N LEU A 58 -3.59 19.22 9.63
CA LEU A 58 -2.22 19.46 10.10
C LEU A 58 -1.17 18.97 9.10
N ALA A 59 -1.41 17.83 8.43
CA ALA A 59 -0.50 17.36 7.40
C ALA A 59 -0.44 18.33 6.20
N GLU A 60 -1.57 18.86 5.73
CA GLU A 60 -1.61 19.87 4.67
C GLU A 60 -0.83 21.14 5.07
N GLU A 61 -0.97 21.58 6.31
CA GLU A 61 -0.22 22.70 6.86
C GLU A 61 1.30 22.44 6.86
N VAL A 62 1.74 21.26 7.31
CA VAL A 62 3.16 20.92 7.42
C VAL A 62 3.80 20.66 6.05
N PHE A 63 3.11 19.95 5.14
CA PHE A 63 3.65 19.56 3.84
C PHE A 63 3.46 20.62 2.75
N HIS A 64 2.59 21.61 2.95
CA HIS A 64 2.25 22.64 1.96
C HIS A 64 1.77 22.07 0.62
N MET A 65 1.08 20.93 0.67
CA MET A 65 0.52 20.25 -0.50
C MET A 65 -0.76 19.50 -0.11
N PRO A 66 -1.63 19.16 -1.07
CA PRO A 66 -2.86 18.44 -0.77
C PRO A 66 -2.59 17.11 -0.07
N VAL A 67 -3.33 16.82 0.99
CA VAL A 67 -3.26 15.54 1.72
C VAL A 67 -4.65 14.95 1.81
N ARG A 68 -4.76 13.65 1.52
CA ARG A 68 -6.06 12.95 1.60
C ARG A 68 -5.98 11.64 2.36
N LEU A 69 -7.09 11.28 2.98
CA LEU A 69 -7.26 9.98 3.60
C LEU A 69 -7.43 8.89 2.52
N GLY A 70 -6.50 7.95 2.49
CA GLY A 70 -6.47 6.79 1.61
C GLY A 70 -7.22 5.61 2.20
N LEU A 71 -8.18 5.08 1.43
CA LEU A 71 -8.95 3.88 1.75
C LEU A 71 -8.51 2.71 0.87
N PRO A 72 -8.64 1.46 1.34
CA PRO A 72 -8.43 0.29 0.50
C PRO A 72 -9.39 0.30 -0.70
N GLN A 73 -8.87 0.02 -1.90
CA GLN A 73 -9.62 0.01 -3.16
C GLN A 73 -9.44 -1.35 -3.87
N HIS A 74 -10.21 -1.58 -4.94
CA HIS A 74 -10.12 -2.80 -5.77
C HIS A 74 -10.50 -4.11 -5.04
N VAL A 75 -11.29 -3.99 -3.98
CA VAL A 75 -11.91 -5.13 -3.30
C VAL A 75 -13.37 -5.22 -3.73
N ARG A 76 -13.89 -6.44 -3.92
CA ARG A 76 -15.32 -6.69 -4.13
C ARG A 76 -15.87 -7.47 -2.94
N GLY A 77 -17.16 -7.32 -2.65
CA GLY A 77 -17.82 -8.02 -1.54
C GLY A 77 -17.89 -7.16 -0.28
N LEU A 78 -17.16 -7.54 0.77
CA LEU A 78 -17.22 -7.04 2.16
C LEU A 78 -16.77 -5.57 2.35
N MET A 79 -17.26 -4.68 1.49
CA MET A 79 -16.88 -3.26 1.39
C MET A 79 -17.12 -2.51 2.69
N ASP A 80 -18.19 -2.84 3.41
CA ASP A 80 -18.54 -2.18 4.68
C ASP A 80 -17.48 -2.39 5.78
N VAL A 81 -16.74 -3.50 5.71
CA VAL A 81 -15.65 -3.79 6.65
C VAL A 81 -14.34 -3.20 6.17
N VAL A 82 -14.01 -3.38 4.87
CA VAL A 82 -12.69 -2.98 4.35
C VAL A 82 -12.57 -1.50 4.01
N ARG A 83 -13.67 -0.73 3.99
CA ARG A 83 -13.65 0.72 3.77
C ARG A 83 -13.20 1.49 5.02
N ASN A 84 -12.03 1.14 5.51
CA ASN A 84 -11.39 1.73 6.67
C ASN A 84 -9.86 1.71 6.45
N PRO A 85 -9.15 2.84 6.62
CA PRO A 85 -7.72 2.91 6.36
C PRO A 85 -6.90 1.96 7.26
N ILE A 86 -7.45 1.48 8.38
CA ILE A 86 -6.85 0.45 9.23
C ILE A 86 -6.53 -0.83 8.43
N HIS A 87 -7.30 -1.14 7.39
CA HIS A 87 -7.14 -2.37 6.61
C HIS A 87 -6.24 -2.21 5.37
N ALA A 88 -5.67 -1.02 5.12
CA ALA A 88 -4.90 -0.74 3.90
C ALA A 88 -3.72 -1.68 3.68
N THR A 89 -2.94 -1.95 4.73
CA THR A 89 -1.79 -2.86 4.61
C THR A 89 -2.24 -4.29 4.30
N GLY A 90 -3.21 -4.82 5.04
CA GLY A 90 -3.69 -6.19 4.86
C GLY A 90 -4.31 -6.41 3.47
N VAL A 91 -5.18 -5.50 3.05
CA VAL A 91 -5.78 -5.53 1.70
C VAL A 91 -4.71 -5.39 0.62
N GLY A 92 -3.78 -4.45 0.76
CA GLY A 92 -2.70 -4.24 -0.20
C GLY A 92 -1.82 -5.47 -0.39
N LEU A 93 -1.49 -6.19 0.69
CA LEU A 93 -0.73 -7.44 0.62
C LEU A 93 -1.48 -8.56 -0.12
N LEU A 94 -2.79 -8.69 0.13
CA LEU A 94 -3.62 -9.69 -0.56
C LEU A 94 -3.74 -9.38 -2.06
N LEU A 95 -4.02 -8.12 -2.41
CA LEU A 95 -4.07 -7.69 -3.81
C LEU A 95 -2.73 -7.91 -4.51
N TYR A 96 -1.62 -7.62 -3.83
CA TYR A 96 -0.28 -7.87 -4.35
C TYR A 96 -0.05 -9.35 -4.62
N ALA A 97 -0.40 -10.23 -3.68
CA ALA A 97 -0.30 -11.67 -3.85
C ALA A 97 -1.15 -12.20 -5.01
N CYS A 98 -2.41 -11.75 -5.12
CA CYS A 98 -3.29 -12.10 -6.25
C CYS A 98 -2.69 -11.65 -7.59
N SER A 99 -2.22 -10.40 -7.69
CA SER A 99 -1.63 -9.89 -8.93
C SER A 99 -0.37 -10.64 -9.35
N ARG A 100 0.38 -11.20 -8.40
CA ARG A 100 1.54 -12.06 -8.69
C ARG A 100 1.14 -13.45 -9.12
N ALA A 101 0.12 -14.03 -8.50
CA ALA A 101 -0.41 -15.33 -8.90
C ALA A 101 -0.94 -15.29 -10.35
N ASP A 102 -1.66 -14.22 -10.71
CA ASP A 102 -2.16 -14.01 -12.07
C ASP A 102 -0.99 -13.89 -13.08
N ARG A 103 0.06 -13.14 -12.73
CA ARG A 103 1.26 -13.00 -13.59
C ARG A 103 2.06 -14.29 -13.76
N HIS A 104 2.04 -15.19 -12.78
CA HIS A 104 2.64 -16.53 -12.90
C HIS A 104 1.74 -17.51 -13.66
N ALA A 105 0.42 -17.31 -13.67
CA ALA A 105 -0.49 -18.07 -14.53
C ALA A 105 -0.33 -17.70 -16.02
N ASP A 106 0.13 -16.47 -16.30
CA ASP A 106 0.46 -15.98 -17.64
C ASP A 106 1.90 -16.31 -18.10
N GLU A 107 2.76 -16.88 -17.23
CA GLU A 107 3.94 -17.54 -17.76
C GLU A 107 3.46 -18.76 -18.54
N PRO A 108 3.76 -18.87 -19.85
CA PRO A 108 3.46 -20.09 -20.56
C PRO A 108 4.24 -21.18 -19.84
N LEU A 109 3.52 -22.09 -19.16
CA LEU A 109 3.99 -23.44 -18.85
C LEU A 109 4.80 -23.87 -20.05
N ALA A 110 6.14 -23.87 -19.91
CA ALA A 110 7.10 -23.91 -21.00
C ALA A 110 6.47 -24.64 -22.17
N SER A 111 6.03 -23.87 -23.16
CA SER A 111 5.51 -24.44 -24.39
C SER A 111 6.74 -25.12 -24.97
N GLY A 112 6.91 -26.40 -24.64
CA GLY A 112 7.92 -27.25 -25.24
C GLY A 112 7.79 -26.97 -26.70
N THR A 113 8.85 -26.40 -27.27
CA THR A 113 8.81 -25.88 -28.62
C THR A 113 8.32 -27.05 -29.47
N LEU A 114 7.40 -26.87 -30.42
CA LEU A 114 6.90 -28.00 -31.23
C LEU A 114 8.06 -28.85 -31.81
N ARG A 115 9.22 -28.22 -31.97
CA ARG A 115 10.53 -28.82 -32.25
C ARG A 115 11.08 -29.77 -31.17
N GLU A 116 11.02 -29.44 -29.88
CA GLU A 116 11.42 -30.33 -28.78
C GLU A 116 10.49 -31.55 -28.68
N VAL A 117 9.19 -31.36 -28.94
CA VAL A 117 8.23 -32.48 -29.02
C VAL A 117 8.55 -33.37 -30.22
N TRP A 118 8.88 -32.78 -31.38
CA TRP A 118 9.29 -33.52 -32.58
C TRP A 118 10.62 -34.25 -32.40
N GLU A 119 11.61 -33.66 -31.72
CA GLU A 119 12.91 -34.29 -31.44
C GLU A 119 12.76 -35.49 -30.49
N ARG A 120 11.90 -35.40 -29.47
CA ARG A 120 11.58 -36.53 -28.58
C ARG A 120 10.86 -37.68 -29.30
N MET A 121 9.96 -37.36 -30.23
CA MET A 121 9.31 -38.39 -31.06
C MET A 121 10.30 -39.06 -32.01
N LYS A 122 11.21 -38.28 -32.62
CA LYS A 122 12.25 -38.80 -33.51
C LYS A 122 13.24 -39.70 -32.75
N SER A 123 13.64 -39.33 -31.53
CA SER A 123 14.53 -40.17 -30.72
C SER A 123 13.88 -41.48 -30.28
N TRP A 124 12.57 -41.49 -30.03
CA TRP A 124 11.84 -42.72 -29.71
C TRP A 124 11.77 -43.68 -30.90
N PHE A 125 11.56 -43.15 -32.10
CA PHE A 125 11.52 -43.97 -33.32
C PHE A 125 12.89 -44.53 -33.71
N GLN A 126 13.98 -43.81 -33.42
CA GLN A 126 15.36 -44.26 -33.68
C GLN A 126 15.95 -45.16 -32.60
N GLY A 127 15.32 -45.25 -31.42
CA GLY A 127 15.81 -46.04 -30.28
C GLY A 127 15.23 -47.45 -30.17
N ASN A 128 14.12 -47.75 -30.86
CA ASN A 128 13.36 -49.00 -30.73
C ASN A 128 13.07 -49.72 -32.06
N PHE A 129 13.59 -49.23 -33.19
CA PHE A 129 13.59 -49.91 -34.49
C PHE A 129 14.94 -49.76 -35.18
#